data_AF-A0A6B2XTE6-F1
#
_entry.id   AF-A0A6B2XTE6-F1
#
_cell.length_a   1.000
_cell.length_b   1.000
_cell.length_c   1.000
_cell.angle_alpha   90.00
_cell.angle_beta   90.00
_cell.angle_gamma   90.00
#
_symmetry.space_group_name_H-M   'P 1'
#
loop_
_entity.id
_entity.type
_entity.pdbx_description
1 polymer ?
#
loop_
_entity_poly.entity_id
_entity_poly.type
_entity_poly.pdbx_seq_one_letter_code
_entity_poly.pdbx_strand_id
1 'polypeptide(L)'
;SCLTNRQVAAWITPQGPADTRPQFSPEEFVRAGLPSAAGESAPTKPGTLYSLSKEGRGTAGPLVTALTVAVVEAAEELAAESAGGRLATPLVGVLDEAANVCRWRELPNLYSHYGSRGIVLDTVLQSWSQGVEVWGESGMKKL
;
A
#
# COMPACT_ATOMS: atom_id res chain seq x y z
N SER A 1 -0.26 -21.64 -2.45
CA SER A 1 -0.51 -20.18 -2.49
C SER A 1 -0.72 -19.69 -1.06
N CYS A 2 -0.41 -18.44 -0.70
CA CYS A 2 -0.65 -17.93 0.66
C CYS A 2 -2.15 -17.96 1.02
N LEU A 3 -3.02 -17.74 0.04
CA LEU A 3 -4.48 -17.76 0.17
C LEU A 3 -5.05 -19.17 0.43
N THR A 4 -4.26 -20.22 0.18
CA THR A 4 -4.66 -21.60 0.51
C THR A 4 -4.19 -22.05 1.90
N ASN A 5 -3.42 -21.21 2.61
CA ASN A 5 -3.00 -21.50 3.97
C ASN A 5 -4.13 -21.14 4.95
N ARG A 6 -4.74 -22.15 5.59
CA ARG A 6 -5.85 -21.95 6.54
C ARG A 6 -5.47 -21.06 7.73
N GLN A 7 -4.22 -21.07 8.16
CA GLN A 7 -3.77 -20.19 9.24
C GLN A 7 -3.82 -18.73 8.82
N VAL A 8 -3.45 -18.43 7.57
CA VAL A 8 -3.51 -17.08 6.99
C VAL A 8 -4.95 -16.66 6.73
N ALA A 9 -5.76 -17.56 6.15
CA ALA A 9 -7.17 -17.31 5.84
C ALA A 9 -7.98 -16.84 7.06
N ALA A 10 -7.71 -17.41 8.24
CA ALA A 10 -8.38 -17.00 9.48
C ALA A 10 -8.18 -15.51 9.80
N TRP A 11 -7.03 -14.91 9.45
CA TRP A 11 -6.73 -13.51 9.73
C TRP A 11 -7.27 -12.54 8.68
N ILE A 12 -7.40 -12.97 7.42
CA ILE A 12 -7.79 -12.10 6.30
C ILE A 12 -9.25 -12.24 5.89
N THR A 13 -9.96 -13.24 6.41
CA THR A 13 -11.38 -13.47 6.12
C THR A 13 -12.22 -13.22 7.38
N PRO A 14 -13.31 -12.45 7.28
CA PRO A 14 -14.27 -12.31 8.36
C PRO A 14 -14.80 -13.68 8.82
N GLN A 15 -14.89 -13.91 10.13
CA GLN A 15 -15.39 -15.18 10.69
C GLN A 15 -16.91 -15.20 10.88
N GLY A 16 -17.61 -14.17 10.39
CA GLY A 16 -19.07 -14.04 10.44
C GLY A 16 -19.51 -12.67 10.97
N PRO A 17 -20.83 -12.44 11.11
CA PRO A 17 -21.38 -11.15 11.53
C PRO A 17 -20.98 -10.70 12.95
N ALA A 18 -20.54 -11.64 13.79
CA ALA A 18 -20.10 -11.38 15.15
C ALA A 18 -18.57 -11.29 15.30
N ASP A 19 -17.84 -11.15 14.19
CA ASP A 19 -16.38 -11.01 14.24
C ASP A 19 -16.01 -9.62 14.81
N THR A 20 -15.58 -9.59 16.07
CA THR A 20 -15.23 -8.35 16.80
C THR A 20 -13.75 -7.99 16.68
N ARG A 21 -12.97 -8.71 15.86
CA ARG A 21 -11.54 -8.43 15.74
C ARG A 21 -11.33 -7.05 15.10
N PRO A 22 -10.35 -6.28 15.56
CA PRO A 22 -9.98 -5.02 14.91
C PRO A 22 -9.66 -5.25 13.44
N GLN A 23 -10.19 -4.39 12.58
CA GLN A 23 -9.93 -4.41 11.15
C GLN A 23 -9.13 -3.16 10.79
N PHE A 24 -8.17 -3.31 9.89
CA PHE A 24 -7.44 -2.17 9.35
C PHE A 24 -8.25 -1.55 8.20
N SER A 25 -8.59 -0.27 8.30
CA SER A 25 -9.16 0.51 7.20
C SER A 25 -8.07 1.38 6.57
N PRO A 26 -7.71 1.14 5.29
CA PRO A 26 -6.88 2.05 4.51
C PRO A 26 -7.41 3.49 4.50
N GLU A 27 -8.73 3.66 4.41
CA GLU A 27 -9.41 4.94 4.28
C GLU A 27 -9.36 5.75 5.57
N GLU A 28 -9.54 5.11 6.73
CA GLU A 28 -9.33 5.75 8.03
C GLU A 28 -7.85 6.07 8.26
N PHE A 29 -6.95 5.17 7.84
CA PHE A 29 -5.51 5.35 7.98
C PHE A 29 -4.99 6.57 7.22
N VAL A 30 -5.37 6.75 5.95
CA VAL A 30 -4.92 7.89 5.12
C VAL A 30 -5.54 9.22 5.56
N ARG A 31 -6.69 9.19 6.25
CA ARG A 31 -7.33 10.38 6.84
C ARG A 31 -6.83 10.72 8.23
N ALA A 32 -6.08 9.84 8.89
CA ALA A 32 -5.54 10.10 10.22
C ALA A 32 -4.64 11.35 10.21
N GLY A 33 -4.85 12.25 11.16
CA GLY A 33 -4.16 13.55 11.18
C GLY A 33 -4.87 14.68 10.45
N LEU A 34 -5.89 14.38 9.63
CA LEU A 34 -6.68 15.41 8.97
C LEU A 34 -7.80 15.91 9.89
N PRO A 35 -8.17 17.20 9.81
CA PRO A 35 -9.36 17.72 10.50
C PRO A 35 -10.61 16.93 10.08
N SER A 36 -11.47 16.60 11.04
CA SER A 36 -12.78 16.03 10.74
C SER A 36 -13.63 17.03 9.95
N ALA A 37 -14.29 16.57 8.90
CA ALA A 37 -15.25 17.38 8.13
C ALA A 37 -16.41 17.90 9.00
N ALA A 38 -16.73 17.19 10.09
CA ALA A 38 -17.76 17.59 11.04
C ALA A 38 -17.25 18.56 12.12
N GLY A 39 -15.95 18.83 12.21
CA GLY A 39 -15.38 19.74 13.22
C GLY A 39 -15.52 19.31 14.68
N GLU A 40 -16.15 18.17 14.95
CA GLU A 40 -16.57 17.75 16.30
C GLU A 40 -15.50 16.98 17.08
N SER A 41 -14.43 16.51 16.42
CA SER A 41 -13.34 15.78 17.06
C SER A 41 -11.96 16.28 16.63
N ALA A 42 -11.04 16.35 17.58
CA ALA A 42 -9.64 16.67 17.31
C ALA A 42 -9.03 15.59 16.37
N PRO A 43 -8.17 15.97 15.41
CA PRO A 43 -7.55 15.02 14.52
C PRO A 43 -6.75 13.96 15.30
N THR A 44 -6.87 12.70 14.87
CA THR A 44 -6.01 11.62 15.38
C THR A 44 -4.56 11.83 14.92
N LYS A 45 -3.59 11.18 15.55
CA LYS A 45 -2.19 11.25 15.07
C LYS A 45 -2.07 10.52 13.72
N PRO A 46 -1.32 11.05 12.74
CA PRO A 46 -0.97 10.30 11.53
C PRO A 46 -0.36 8.93 11.87
N GLY A 47 -0.81 7.90 11.15
CA GLY A 47 -0.35 6.53 11.33
C GLY A 47 0.97 6.25 10.59
N THR A 48 1.62 5.15 10.95
CA THR A 48 2.72 4.57 10.17
C THR A 48 2.50 3.07 10.06
N LEU A 49 2.53 2.55 8.83
CA LEU A 49 2.30 1.14 8.54
C LEU A 49 3.64 0.45 8.23
N TYR A 50 4.03 -0.51 9.06
CA TYR A 50 5.17 -1.39 8.83
C TYR A 50 4.66 -2.75 8.35
N SER A 51 4.80 -3.03 7.07
CA SER A 51 4.40 -4.30 6.48
C SER A 51 5.60 -5.22 6.36
N LEU A 52 5.62 -6.31 7.14
CA LEU A 52 6.76 -7.22 7.23
C LEU A 52 6.41 -8.60 6.68
N SER A 53 7.27 -9.10 5.81
CA SER A 53 7.18 -10.44 5.23
C SER A 53 8.56 -11.07 5.23
N LYS A 54 8.62 -12.39 5.38
CA LYS A 54 9.84 -13.18 5.20
C LYS A 54 9.73 -13.97 3.91
N GLU A 55 10.81 -14.11 3.14
CA GLU A 55 10.84 -14.98 1.95
C GLU A 55 10.76 -16.48 2.29
N GLY A 56 10.28 -17.30 1.34
CA GLY A 56 10.07 -18.75 1.51
C GLY A 56 8.75 -19.31 0.95
N ARG A 57 8.49 -20.61 1.16
CA ARG A 57 7.20 -21.24 0.78
C ARG A 57 6.11 -20.86 1.78
N GLY A 58 4.97 -20.38 1.26
CA GLY A 58 3.77 -20.08 2.08
C GLY A 58 3.77 -18.70 2.72
N THR A 59 4.54 -17.76 2.18
CA THR A 59 4.78 -16.43 2.77
C THR A 59 3.64 -15.46 2.53
N ALA A 60 3.60 -14.40 3.34
CA ALA A 60 2.61 -13.34 3.27
C ALA A 60 2.91 -12.28 2.21
N GLY A 61 3.91 -12.45 1.33
CA GLY A 61 4.29 -11.46 0.32
C GLY A 61 3.12 -10.92 -0.53
N PRO A 62 2.23 -11.77 -1.06
CA PRO A 62 1.05 -11.29 -1.79
C PRO A 62 0.08 -10.48 -0.92
N LEU A 63 -0.01 -10.76 0.38
CA LEU A 63 -0.84 -9.97 1.31
C LEU A 63 -0.20 -8.63 1.63
N VAL A 64 1.12 -8.60 1.81
CA VAL A 64 1.88 -7.35 1.96
C VAL A 64 1.69 -6.48 0.73
N THR A 65 1.81 -7.05 -0.47
CA THR A 65 1.55 -6.34 -1.73
C THR A 65 0.12 -5.81 -1.78
N ALA A 66 -0.87 -6.66 -1.51
CA ALA A 66 -2.29 -6.27 -1.55
C ALA A 66 -2.62 -5.15 -0.56
N LEU A 67 -2.09 -5.22 0.67
CA LEU A 67 -2.27 -4.18 1.67
C LEU A 67 -1.62 -2.87 1.25
N THR A 68 -0.41 -2.91 0.68
CA THR A 68 0.27 -1.73 0.14
C THR A 68 -0.54 -1.08 -0.99
N VAL A 69 -1.06 -1.88 -1.92
CA VAL A 69 -1.92 -1.39 -3.01
C VAL A 69 -3.18 -0.74 -2.45
N ALA A 70 -3.88 -1.41 -1.52
CA ALA A 70 -5.11 -0.87 -0.93
C ALA A 70 -4.90 0.48 -0.20
N VAL A 71 -3.77 0.65 0.50
CA VAL A 71 -3.41 1.92 1.13
C VAL A 71 -3.12 3.02 0.09
N VAL A 72 -2.43 2.67 -0.99
CA VAL A 72 -2.14 3.63 -2.06
C VAL A 72 -3.41 4.02 -2.83
N GLU A 73 -4.32 3.08 -3.08
CA GLU A 73 -5.62 3.34 -3.71
C GLU A 73 -6.49 4.25 -2.83
N ALA A 74 -6.59 3.97 -1.53
CA ALA A 74 -7.31 4.85 -0.60
C ALA A 74 -6.70 6.26 -0.54
N ALA A 75 -5.37 6.38 -0.64
CA ALA A 75 -4.69 7.66 -0.71
C ALA A 75 -4.96 8.39 -2.03
N GLU A 76 -5.08 7.66 -3.14
CA GLU A 76 -5.45 8.21 -4.44
C GLU A 76 -6.88 8.75 -4.43
N GLU A 77 -7.82 8.00 -3.86
CA GLU A 77 -9.21 8.45 -3.69
C GLU A 77 -9.29 9.73 -2.84
N LEU A 78 -8.59 9.75 -1.71
CA LEU A 78 -8.50 10.94 -0.87
C LEU A 78 -7.87 12.12 -1.61
N ALA A 79 -6.84 11.89 -2.44
CA ALA A 79 -6.23 12.94 -3.25
C ALA A 79 -7.21 13.52 -4.27
N ALA A 80 -8.02 12.67 -4.92
CA ALA A 80 -9.02 13.10 -5.89
C ALA A 80 -10.12 13.98 -5.27
N GLU A 81 -10.48 13.72 -4.01
CA GLU A 81 -11.42 14.52 -3.23
C GLU A 81 -10.79 15.80 -2.63
N SER A 82 -9.46 15.86 -2.56
CA SER A 82 -8.72 16.97 -1.97
C SER A 82 -8.63 18.18 -2.89
N ALA A 83 -8.48 19.37 -2.29
CA ALA A 83 -8.30 20.61 -3.04
C ALA A 83 -7.08 20.51 -3.98
N GLY A 84 -7.31 20.69 -5.28
CA GLY A 84 -6.27 20.58 -6.31
C GLY A 84 -5.93 19.15 -6.74
N GLY A 85 -6.71 18.14 -6.33
CA GLY A 85 -6.51 16.75 -6.73
C GLY A 85 -5.25 16.12 -6.11
N ARG A 86 -4.82 16.61 -4.95
CA ARG A 86 -3.55 16.26 -4.32
C ARG A 86 -3.68 16.20 -2.80
N LEU A 87 -3.03 15.22 -2.18
CA LEU A 87 -2.91 15.15 -0.72
C LEU A 87 -2.17 16.37 -0.18
N ALA A 88 -2.74 16.98 0.87
CA ALA A 88 -2.10 18.06 1.62
C ALA A 88 -0.86 17.55 2.38
N THR A 89 -0.98 16.39 3.03
CA THR A 89 0.14 15.66 3.63
C THR A 89 0.52 14.50 2.72
N PRO A 90 1.72 14.48 2.13
CA PRO A 90 2.11 13.41 1.22
C PRO A 90 2.14 12.03 1.90
N LEU A 91 1.67 11.00 1.18
CA LEU A 91 1.92 9.61 1.55
C LEU A 91 3.25 9.17 0.95
N VAL A 92 4.13 8.59 1.77
CA VAL A 92 5.40 8.02 1.32
C VAL A 92 5.37 6.51 1.52
N GLY A 93 5.41 5.76 0.41
CA GLY A 93 5.53 4.31 0.41
C GLY A 93 6.96 3.90 0.14
N VAL A 94 7.67 3.41 1.17
CA VAL A 94 9.03 2.86 1.03
C VAL A 94 8.90 1.36 0.74
N LEU A 95 9.18 0.96 -0.49
CA LEU A 95 9.03 -0.39 -1.01
C LEU A 95 10.40 -1.07 -1.05
N ASP A 96 10.80 -1.64 0.08
CA ASP A 96 12.02 -2.44 0.16
C ASP A 96 11.84 -3.77 -0.61
N GLU A 97 12.85 -4.11 -1.40
CA GLU A 97 12.86 -5.28 -2.28
C GLU A 97 11.59 -5.46 -3.12
N ALA A 98 11.10 -4.39 -3.76
CA ALA A 98 9.83 -4.41 -4.49
C ALA A 98 9.73 -5.52 -5.55
N ALA A 99 10.86 -5.90 -6.17
CA ALA A 99 10.90 -7.02 -7.13
C ALA A 99 10.63 -8.40 -6.48
N ASN A 100 10.94 -8.57 -5.20
CA ASN A 100 10.83 -9.86 -4.49
C ASN A 100 9.59 -9.94 -3.61
N VAL A 101 9.30 -8.88 -2.84
CA VAL A 101 8.27 -8.89 -1.78
C VAL A 101 6.97 -8.24 -2.24
N CYS A 102 7.06 -7.08 -2.90
CA CYS A 102 5.93 -6.28 -3.35
C CYS A 102 5.80 -6.31 -4.87
N ARG A 103 5.54 -7.49 -5.46
CA ARG A 103 5.47 -7.72 -6.92
C ARG A 103 4.27 -7.03 -7.57
N TRP A 104 4.28 -5.71 -7.56
CA TRP A 104 3.31 -4.83 -8.19
C TRP A 104 3.74 -4.62 -9.64
N ARG A 105 3.18 -5.42 -10.54
CA ARG A 105 3.59 -5.44 -11.95
C ARG A 105 3.39 -4.10 -12.67
N GLU A 106 2.35 -3.36 -12.29
CA GLU A 106 2.03 -2.05 -12.87
C GLU A 106 2.80 -0.89 -12.24
N LEU A 107 3.61 -1.14 -11.21
CA LEU A 107 4.32 -0.10 -10.46
C LEU A 107 5.03 0.93 -11.35
N PRO A 108 5.80 0.56 -12.40
CA PRO A 108 6.47 1.55 -13.25
C PRO A 108 5.53 2.51 -14.00
N ASN A 109 4.28 2.09 -14.27
CA ASN A 109 3.31 2.94 -14.95
C ASN A 109 2.65 3.95 -14.00
N LEU A 110 2.74 3.73 -12.69
CA LEU A 110 2.02 4.48 -11.67
C LEU A 110 2.84 5.63 -11.06
N TYR A 111 4.17 5.60 -11.20
CA TYR A 111 5.09 6.59 -10.63
C TYR A 111 4.72 8.04 -10.97
N SER A 112 4.51 8.34 -12.25
CA SER A 112 4.16 9.70 -12.69
C SER A 112 2.75 10.11 -12.26
N HIS A 113 1.82 9.16 -12.20
CA HIS A 113 0.43 9.40 -11.84
C HIS A 113 0.25 9.66 -10.34
N TYR A 114 1.02 8.96 -9.50
CA TYR A 114 1.01 9.12 -8.05
C TYR A 114 1.76 10.38 -7.59
N GLY A 115 2.86 10.73 -8.27
CA GLY A 115 3.63 11.92 -7.93
C GLY A 115 2.80 13.22 -7.97
N SER A 116 1.89 13.36 -8.92
CA SER A 116 1.01 14.54 -9.02
C SER A 116 -0.05 14.61 -7.91
N ARG A 117 -0.36 13.48 -7.27
CA ARG A 117 -1.36 13.34 -6.20
C ARG A 117 -0.78 13.43 -4.79
N GLY A 118 0.54 13.62 -4.67
CA GLY A 118 1.22 13.65 -3.37
C GLY A 118 1.43 12.26 -2.79
N ILE A 119 1.46 11.24 -3.64
CA ILE A 119 1.82 9.87 -3.29
C ILE A 119 3.21 9.62 -3.86
N VAL A 120 4.17 9.36 -2.98
CA VAL A 120 5.58 9.16 -3.34
C VAL A 120 5.94 7.72 -3.05
N LEU A 121 6.27 6.96 -4.10
CA LEU A 121 6.77 5.59 -3.96
C LEU A 121 8.29 5.59 -4.11
N ASP A 122 8.98 5.14 -3.07
CA ASP A 122 10.43 4.93 -3.07
C ASP A 122 10.70 3.43 -3.24
N THR A 123 11.22 3.03 -4.40
CA THR A 123 11.44 1.62 -4.74
C THR A 123 12.92 1.29 -4.58
N VAL A 124 13.22 0.40 -3.64
CA VAL A 124 14.58 -0.08 -3.40
C VAL A 124 14.74 -1.45 -4.04
N LEU A 125 15.77 -1.60 -4.88
CA LEU A 125 16.12 -2.84 -5.56
C LEU A 125 17.54 -3.26 -5.16
N GLN A 126 17.76 -4.56 -4.97
CA GLN A 126 19.14 -5.04 -4.74
C GLN A 126 19.97 -4.98 -6.02
N SER A 127 19.34 -5.08 -7.20
CA SER A 127 20.00 -4.96 -8.50
C SER A 127 19.05 -4.55 -9.62
N TRP A 128 19.59 -3.93 -10.67
CA TRP A 128 18.85 -3.63 -11.91
C TRP A 128 18.24 -4.88 -12.56
N SER A 129 18.99 -5.98 -12.57
CA SER A 129 18.56 -7.24 -13.20
C SER A 129 17.30 -7.83 -12.60
N GLN A 130 17.11 -7.72 -11.28
CA GLN A 130 15.87 -8.16 -10.63
C GLN A 130 14.67 -7.35 -11.10
N GLY A 131 14.85 -6.03 -11.27
CA GLY A 131 13.79 -5.19 -11.80
C GLY A 131 13.43 -5.51 -13.24
N VAL A 132 14.42 -5.79 -14.09
CA VAL A 132 14.18 -6.26 -15.47
C VAL A 132 13.44 -7.60 -15.49
N GLU A 133 13.71 -8.52 -14.57
CA GLU A 133 12.99 -9.81 -14.49
C GLU A 133 11.50 -9.61 -14.19
N VAL A 134 11.15 -8.63 -13.35
CA VAL A 134 9.76 -8.41 -12.91
C VAL A 134 8.98 -7.50 -13.85
N TRP A 135 9.60 -6.44 -14.36
CA TRP A 135 8.95 -5.38 -15.13
C TRP A 135 9.39 -5.30 -16.61
N GLY A 136 10.34 -6.13 -17.01
CA GLY A 136 11.01 -6.02 -18.31
C GLY A 136 11.91 -4.79 -18.40
N GLU A 137 12.74 -4.73 -19.45
CA GLU A 137 13.66 -3.60 -19.65
C GLU A 137 12.94 -2.26 -19.80
N SER A 138 11.82 -2.25 -20.53
CA SER A 138 11.05 -1.01 -20.72
C SER A 138 10.38 -0.55 -19.44
N GLY A 139 9.92 -1.46 -18.58
CA GLY A 139 9.35 -1.10 -17.28
C GLY A 139 10.44 -0.56 -16.36
N MET A 140 11.59 -1.22 -16.32
CA MET A 140 12.72 -0.79 -15.50
C MET A 140 13.26 0.59 -15.88
N LYS A 141 13.23 0.95 -17.17
CA LYS A 141 13.62 2.29 -17.66
C LYS A 141 12.64 3.42 -17.28
N LYS A 142 11.42 3.10 -16.82
CA LYS A 142 10.43 4.10 -16.37
C LYS A 142 10.56 4.46 -14.89
N LEU A 143 11.22 3.59 -14.11
CA LEU A 143 11.58 3.82 -12.71
C LEU A 143 12.82 4.71 -12.64
#